data_AF-R4LJZ4-F1
#
_entry.id   AF-R4LJZ4-F1
#
_cell.length_a   1.000
_cell.length_b   1.000
_cell.length_c   1.000
_cell.angle_alpha   90.00
_cell.angle_beta   90.00
_cell.angle_gamma   90.00
#
_symmetry.space_group_name_H-M   'P 1'
#
loop_
_entity.id
_entity.type
_entity.pdbx_description
1 polymer ?
#
loop_
_entity_poly.entity_id
_entity_poly.type
_entity_poly.pdbx_seq_one_letter_code
_entity_poly.pdbx_strand_id
1 'polypeptide(L)'
;MPGRSPKNDGLPVRADLTIAVDVTTRTIGAAVLRPVGTKAVDAALLPAKMPVPEPMRPGWANALRLSASRMPHARLVDIDTRMWEAAARPVIVPDQIVIDHGSVFVSETFVRAGNRLGISVQPARKGTAPDKGVVEATNAAVTMLFAQHVAGYTGGNPTTVLECWQRVDVNRCVVGRGVAAGP
;
A
#
# COMPACT_ATOMS: atom_id res chain seq x y z
N MET A 1 30.27 -7.80 9.72
CA MET A 1 29.22 -8.00 10.75
C MET A 1 27.94 -8.46 10.07
N PRO A 2 27.38 -9.64 10.40
CA PRO A 2 26.09 -10.06 9.86
C PRO A 2 24.95 -9.23 10.47
N GLY A 3 23.99 -8.81 9.66
CA GLY A 3 22.91 -7.92 10.09
C GLY A 3 21.88 -8.62 10.98
N ARG A 4 21.70 -8.11 12.22
CA ARG A 4 20.63 -8.53 13.13
C ARG A 4 19.27 -8.21 12.49
N SER A 5 18.50 -9.24 12.13
CA SER A 5 17.09 -9.08 11.77
C SER A 5 16.34 -8.46 12.97
N PRO A 6 15.34 -7.56 12.76
CA PRO A 6 14.55 -7.03 13.87
C PRO A 6 13.94 -8.16 14.68
N LYS A 7 14.19 -8.16 16.00
CA LYS A 7 13.47 -9.06 16.90
C LYS A 7 12.02 -8.60 16.95
N ASN A 8 11.09 -9.55 16.97
CA ASN A 8 9.70 -9.28 17.32
C ASN A 8 9.56 -9.35 18.85
N ASP A 9 10.26 -8.47 19.57
CA ASP A 9 10.43 -8.52 21.03
C ASP A 9 9.34 -7.78 21.82
N GLY A 10 8.24 -7.42 21.16
CA GLY A 10 7.06 -6.81 21.78
C GLY A 10 7.19 -5.33 22.14
N LEU A 11 8.34 -4.73 21.85
CA LEU A 11 8.60 -3.31 22.11
C LEU A 11 7.88 -2.41 21.09
N PRO A 12 7.32 -1.26 21.52
CA PRO A 12 6.78 -0.25 20.60
C PRO A 12 7.87 0.30 19.66
N VAL A 13 7.56 0.38 18.37
CA VAL A 13 8.47 0.79 17.30
C VAL A 13 7.72 1.61 16.26
N ARG A 14 8.39 2.60 15.63
CA ARG A 14 7.75 3.40 14.57
C ARG A 14 7.60 2.57 13.31
N ALA A 15 6.37 2.41 12.86
CA ALA A 15 6.07 1.70 11.63
C ALA A 15 6.13 2.63 10.41
N ASP A 16 6.92 2.26 9.41
CA ASP A 16 6.78 2.77 8.05
C ASP A 16 5.52 2.15 7.44
N LEU A 17 4.63 3.00 6.91
CA LEU A 17 3.52 2.56 6.06
C LEU A 17 3.91 2.72 4.59
N THR A 18 3.59 1.73 3.77
CA THR A 18 3.72 1.81 2.31
C THR A 18 2.43 1.32 1.66
N ILE A 19 1.81 2.16 0.83
CA ILE A 19 0.49 1.89 0.22
C ILE A 19 0.56 1.92 -1.30
N ALA A 20 -0.35 1.19 -1.94
CA ALA A 20 -0.64 1.27 -3.37
C ALA A 20 -2.08 1.80 -3.56
N VAL A 21 -2.24 2.94 -4.23
CA VAL A 21 -3.52 3.66 -4.36
C VAL A 21 -3.94 3.73 -5.83
N ASP A 22 -5.10 3.18 -6.17
CA ASP A 22 -5.74 3.44 -7.47
C ASP A 22 -6.22 4.88 -7.52
N VAL A 23 -5.86 5.61 -8.56
CA VAL A 23 -6.14 7.06 -8.60
C VAL A 23 -7.59 7.36 -8.98
N THR A 24 -8.19 6.56 -9.86
CA THR A 24 -9.54 6.82 -10.38
C THR A 24 -10.58 6.67 -9.28
N THR A 25 -10.47 5.64 -8.44
CA THR A 25 -11.40 5.35 -7.34
C THR A 25 -10.91 5.83 -5.97
N ARG A 26 -9.63 6.22 -5.84
CA ARG A 26 -8.92 6.48 -4.57
C ARG A 26 -8.81 5.28 -3.64
N THR A 27 -9.04 4.06 -4.16
CA THR A 27 -8.94 2.81 -3.41
C THR A 27 -7.50 2.47 -3.04
N ILE A 28 -7.26 2.14 -1.76
CA ILE A 28 -6.00 1.49 -1.34
C ILE A 28 -6.06 0.01 -1.74
N GLY A 29 -5.46 -0.34 -2.89
CA GLY A 29 -5.43 -1.71 -3.42
C GLY A 29 -4.51 -2.65 -2.65
N ALA A 30 -3.43 -2.12 -2.05
CA ALA A 30 -2.57 -2.87 -1.13
C ALA A 30 -1.89 -1.96 -0.11
N ALA A 31 -1.50 -2.54 1.03
CA ALA A 31 -0.72 -1.88 2.06
C ALA A 31 0.29 -2.86 2.69
N VAL A 32 1.46 -2.33 3.05
CA VAL A 32 2.53 -3.03 3.77
C VAL A 32 3.00 -2.12 4.90
N LEU A 33 3.09 -2.65 6.11
CA LEU A 33 3.50 -1.95 7.33
C LEU A 33 4.79 -2.60 7.86
N ARG A 34 5.83 -1.80 8.17
CA ARG A 34 7.15 -2.31 8.54
C ARG A 34 7.71 -1.62 9.78
N PRO A 35 8.15 -2.37 10.83
CA PRO A 35 8.60 -1.78 12.09
C PRO A 35 9.95 -1.06 12.03
N VAL A 36 10.75 -1.30 10.97
CA VAL A 36 12.03 -0.61 10.71
C VAL A 36 12.26 -0.57 9.21
N GLY A 37 12.05 0.59 8.57
CA GLY A 37 12.52 0.92 7.22
C GLY A 37 11.99 0.03 6.09
N THR A 38 11.01 0.50 5.31
CA THR A 38 10.54 -0.20 4.09
C THR A 38 11.71 -0.50 3.15
N LYS A 39 11.97 -1.79 2.90
CA LYS A 39 12.99 -2.23 1.95
C LYS A 39 12.41 -2.42 0.56
N ALA A 40 13.26 -2.49 -0.46
CA ALA A 40 12.87 -2.79 -1.84
C ALA A 40 11.98 -4.05 -1.98
N VAL A 41 12.27 -5.09 -1.19
CA VAL A 41 11.46 -6.31 -1.10
C VAL A 41 10.08 -6.04 -0.49
N ASP A 42 10.00 -5.21 0.55
CA ASP A 42 8.73 -4.87 1.21
C ASP A 42 7.81 -4.06 0.28
N ALA A 43 8.39 -3.16 -0.52
CA ALA A 43 7.67 -2.45 -1.57
C ALA A 43 7.18 -3.39 -2.69
N ALA A 44 8.02 -4.35 -3.12
CA ALA A 44 7.68 -5.32 -4.16
C ALA A 44 6.51 -6.25 -3.78
N LEU A 45 6.17 -6.36 -2.49
CA LEU A 45 4.96 -7.07 -2.04
C LEU A 45 3.65 -6.35 -2.44
N LEU A 46 3.67 -5.05 -2.76
CA LEU A 46 2.45 -4.30 -3.11
C LEU A 46 1.83 -4.75 -4.44
N PRO A 47 2.53 -4.74 -5.60
CA PRO A 47 2.00 -5.31 -6.83
C PRO A 47 1.59 -6.78 -6.70
N ALA A 48 2.28 -7.56 -5.86
CA ALA A 48 1.94 -8.96 -5.59
C ALA A 48 0.70 -9.14 -4.68
N LYS A 49 0.32 -8.13 -3.88
CA LYS A 49 -0.83 -8.15 -2.96
C LYS A 49 -2.14 -7.69 -3.59
N MET A 50 -2.09 -6.72 -4.51
CA MET A 50 -3.29 -6.18 -5.15
C MET A 50 -4.16 -7.23 -5.86
N PRO A 51 -3.61 -8.20 -6.64
CA PRO A 51 -4.41 -9.20 -7.35
C PRO A 51 -4.77 -10.42 -6.48
N VAL A 52 -4.54 -10.36 -5.16
CA VAL A 52 -4.79 -11.47 -4.23
C VAL A 52 -5.95 -11.11 -3.29
N PRO A 53 -7.03 -11.91 -3.27
CA PRO A 53 -8.10 -11.77 -2.27
C PRO A 53 -7.53 -11.87 -0.85
N GLU A 54 -7.90 -10.96 0.04
CA GLU A 54 -7.49 -10.99 1.44
C GLU A 54 -8.46 -11.90 2.23
N PRO A 55 -8.01 -13.00 2.85
CA PRO A 55 -8.86 -13.81 3.70
C PRO A 55 -9.35 -13.02 4.92
N MET A 56 -10.56 -13.32 5.38
CA MET A 56 -11.07 -12.80 6.65
C MET A 56 -10.12 -13.12 7.80
N ARG A 57 -9.64 -12.09 8.49
CA ARG A 57 -8.72 -12.24 9.63
C ARG A 57 -9.51 -12.50 10.93
N PRO A 58 -8.92 -13.22 11.92
CA PRO A 58 -9.52 -13.35 13.24
C PRO A 58 -9.89 -11.98 13.85
N GLY A 59 -11.08 -11.89 14.44
CA GLY A 59 -11.60 -10.65 15.03
C GLY A 59 -12.20 -9.63 14.05
N TRP A 60 -12.15 -9.86 12.74
CA TRP A 60 -12.85 -8.99 11.78
C TRP A 60 -14.36 -9.22 11.81
N ALA A 61 -15.13 -8.13 11.82
CA ALA A 61 -16.59 -8.19 11.82
C ALA A 61 -17.14 -8.88 10.56
N ASN A 62 -18.15 -9.72 10.69
CA ASN A 62 -18.74 -10.47 9.56
C ASN A 62 -19.29 -9.57 8.43
N ALA A 63 -19.64 -8.32 8.71
CA ALA A 63 -20.02 -7.32 7.71
C ALA A 63 -18.89 -6.97 6.72
N LEU A 64 -17.64 -7.31 7.03
CA LEU A 64 -16.48 -7.14 6.14
C LEU A 64 -16.28 -8.32 5.17
N ARG A 65 -17.12 -9.37 5.21
CA ARG A 65 -17.03 -10.50 4.26
C ARG A 65 -17.45 -10.08 2.85
N LEU A 66 -16.79 -10.63 1.84
CA LEU A 66 -17.19 -10.43 0.43
C LEU A 66 -18.63 -10.90 0.17
N SER A 67 -19.06 -11.97 0.83
CA SER A 67 -20.45 -12.49 0.80
C SER A 67 -21.49 -11.58 1.48
N ALA A 68 -21.07 -10.62 2.30
CA ALA A 68 -21.93 -9.59 2.90
C ALA A 68 -21.96 -8.28 2.07
N SER A 69 -21.19 -8.21 0.98
CA SER A 69 -21.12 -7.04 0.10
C SER A 69 -22.18 -7.07 -1.00
N ARG A 70 -22.28 -5.98 -1.78
CA ARG A 70 -23.16 -5.92 -2.97
C ARG A 70 -22.57 -6.57 -4.23
N MET A 71 -21.42 -7.26 -4.12
CA MET A 71 -20.77 -7.95 -5.23
C MET A 71 -21.43 -9.31 -5.53
N PRO A 72 -21.36 -9.82 -6.78
CA PRO A 72 -21.94 -11.11 -7.14
C PRO A 72 -21.09 -12.28 -6.61
N HIS A 73 -21.15 -12.52 -5.29
CA HIS A 73 -20.24 -13.40 -4.56
C HIS A 73 -20.11 -14.81 -5.15
N ALA A 74 -21.22 -15.51 -5.42
CA ALA A 74 -21.19 -16.86 -6.01
C ALA A 74 -20.36 -16.90 -7.31
N ARG A 75 -20.64 -16.01 -8.26
CA ARG A 75 -19.90 -15.90 -9.53
C ARG A 75 -18.42 -15.56 -9.33
N LEU A 76 -18.06 -14.84 -8.27
CA LEU A 76 -16.65 -14.56 -7.94
C LEU A 76 -15.95 -15.81 -7.35
N VAL A 77 -16.66 -16.64 -6.59
CA VAL A 77 -16.15 -17.93 -6.10
C VAL A 77 -15.99 -18.95 -7.23
N ASP A 78 -16.91 -18.97 -8.20
CA ASP A 78 -16.82 -19.82 -9.40
C ASP A 78 -15.58 -19.48 -10.27
N ILE A 79 -15.15 -18.21 -10.26
CA ILE A 79 -13.96 -17.72 -10.99
C ILE A 79 -12.68 -17.94 -10.17
N ASP A 80 -12.73 -17.71 -8.86
CA ASP A 80 -11.60 -17.86 -7.95
C ASP A 80 -12.09 -18.31 -6.57
N THR A 81 -11.86 -19.58 -6.22
CA THR A 81 -12.34 -20.17 -4.96
C THR A 81 -11.81 -19.47 -3.71
N ARG A 82 -10.71 -18.70 -3.81
CA ARG A 82 -10.17 -17.86 -2.72
C ARG A 82 -11.14 -16.74 -2.32
N MET A 83 -12.12 -16.40 -3.16
CA MET A 83 -13.18 -15.44 -2.88
C MET A 83 -14.21 -15.95 -1.84
N TRP A 84 -14.22 -17.25 -1.51
CA TRP A 84 -15.18 -17.85 -0.57
C TRP A 84 -15.05 -17.23 0.83
N GLU A 85 -13.83 -17.15 1.36
CA GLU A 85 -13.50 -16.58 2.67
C GLU A 85 -12.88 -15.18 2.59
N ALA A 86 -12.91 -14.55 1.42
CA ALA A 86 -12.38 -13.21 1.22
C ALA A 86 -13.16 -12.14 2.01
N ALA A 87 -12.43 -11.13 2.47
CA ALA A 87 -13.01 -9.86 2.87
C ALA A 87 -13.41 -9.02 1.65
N ALA A 88 -14.33 -8.08 1.82
CA ALA A 88 -14.83 -7.15 0.82
C ALA A 88 -13.83 -6.04 0.44
N ARG A 89 -12.52 -6.37 0.36
CA ARG A 89 -11.50 -5.47 -0.21
C ARG A 89 -11.50 -5.63 -1.73
N PRO A 90 -11.40 -4.54 -2.52
CA PRO A 90 -11.12 -4.63 -3.94
C PRO A 90 -9.86 -5.46 -4.24
N VAL A 91 -9.94 -6.26 -5.30
CA VAL A 91 -8.85 -7.04 -5.89
C VAL A 91 -8.56 -6.43 -7.24
N ILE A 92 -7.32 -5.98 -7.45
CA ILE A 92 -6.94 -5.12 -8.58
C ILE A 92 -5.73 -5.73 -9.27
N VAL A 93 -5.85 -5.99 -10.58
CA VAL A 93 -4.73 -6.31 -11.47
C VAL A 93 -4.37 -5.00 -12.21
N PRO A 94 -3.22 -4.36 -11.93
CA PRO A 94 -2.86 -3.11 -12.59
C PRO A 94 -2.04 -3.38 -13.86
N ASP A 95 -2.34 -2.71 -14.96
CA ASP A 95 -1.50 -2.78 -16.17
C ASP A 95 -0.16 -2.04 -15.95
N GLN A 96 -0.15 -1.05 -15.05
CA GLN A 96 1.03 -0.28 -14.69
C GLN A 96 0.96 0.22 -13.24
N ILE A 97 2.12 0.32 -12.61
CA ILE A 97 2.35 1.12 -11.40
C ILE A 97 3.23 2.32 -11.74
N VAL A 98 2.89 3.48 -11.17
CA VAL A 98 3.80 4.63 -11.13
C VAL A 98 4.43 4.72 -9.75
N ILE A 99 5.74 4.93 -9.76
CA ILE A 99 6.58 5.07 -8.56
C ILE A 99 7.12 6.48 -8.44
N ASP A 100 7.40 6.90 -7.21
CA ASP A 100 8.23 8.08 -6.98
C ASP A 100 9.73 7.81 -7.25
N HIS A 101 10.57 8.80 -6.99
CA HIS A 101 12.02 8.70 -7.20
C HIS A 101 12.78 8.16 -5.96
N GLY A 102 12.07 7.70 -4.93
CA GLY A 102 12.66 7.12 -3.73
C GLY A 102 13.38 5.81 -4.02
N SER A 103 14.63 5.69 -3.54
CA SER A 103 15.56 4.59 -3.87
C SER A 103 15.03 3.17 -3.61
N VAL A 104 14.02 3.03 -2.77
CA VAL A 104 13.28 1.79 -2.52
C VAL A 104 12.50 1.32 -3.76
N PHE A 105 11.86 2.25 -4.49
CA PHE A 105 10.94 1.96 -5.59
C PHE A 105 11.64 1.98 -6.95
N VAL A 106 12.65 2.84 -7.14
CA VAL A 106 13.54 2.81 -8.33
C VAL A 106 14.53 1.63 -8.29
N SER A 107 14.37 0.69 -7.34
CA SER A 107 15.24 -0.47 -7.20
C SER A 107 14.97 -1.54 -8.26
N GLU A 108 16.03 -2.23 -8.68
CA GLU A 108 15.93 -3.36 -9.61
C GLU A 108 14.98 -4.45 -9.09
N THR A 109 14.95 -4.69 -7.78
CA THR A 109 14.04 -5.65 -7.14
C THR A 109 12.57 -5.31 -7.39
N PHE A 110 12.18 -4.03 -7.27
CA PHE A 110 10.81 -3.59 -7.51
C PHE A 110 10.44 -3.69 -9.00
N VAL A 111 11.33 -3.23 -9.88
CA VAL A 111 11.12 -3.30 -11.35
C VAL A 111 11.02 -4.75 -11.83
N ARG A 112 11.89 -5.66 -11.36
CA ARG A 112 11.81 -7.11 -11.66
C ARG A 112 10.52 -7.73 -11.15
N ALA A 113 9.99 -7.30 -10.00
CA ALA A 113 8.73 -7.81 -9.47
C ALA A 113 7.52 -7.38 -10.33
N GLY A 114 7.47 -6.11 -10.75
CA GLY A 114 6.47 -5.61 -11.70
C GLY A 114 6.52 -6.37 -13.04
N ASN A 115 7.69 -6.44 -13.66
CA ASN A 115 7.91 -7.14 -14.93
C ASN A 115 7.51 -8.61 -14.87
N ARG A 116 7.77 -9.32 -13.76
CA ARG A 116 7.38 -10.73 -13.56
C ARG A 116 5.86 -10.93 -13.43
N LEU A 117 5.11 -9.89 -13.09
CA LEU A 117 3.65 -9.88 -13.03
C LEU A 117 3.00 -9.28 -14.29
N GLY A 118 3.79 -8.89 -15.30
CA GLY A 118 3.30 -8.18 -16.50
C GLY A 118 3.02 -6.69 -16.28
N ILE A 119 3.30 -6.16 -15.08
CA ILE A 119 2.96 -4.79 -14.68
C ILE A 119 4.08 -3.86 -15.13
N SER A 120 3.78 -2.87 -15.97
CA SER A 120 4.74 -1.82 -16.31
C SER A 120 5.09 -1.01 -15.05
N VAL A 121 6.37 -0.70 -14.82
CA VAL A 121 6.80 0.21 -13.76
C VAL A 121 7.38 1.46 -14.41
N GLN A 122 6.76 2.61 -14.15
CA GLN A 122 7.24 3.89 -14.69
C GLN A 122 7.63 4.85 -13.56
N PRO A 123 8.84 5.44 -13.62
CA PRO A 123 9.17 6.61 -12.83
C PRO A 123 8.20 7.75 -13.13
N ALA A 124 7.88 8.48 -12.07
CA ALA A 124 7.15 9.71 -12.11
C ALA A 124 7.61 10.76 -13.13
N ARG A 125 6.68 11.59 -13.60
CA ARG A 125 7.00 12.82 -14.33
C ARG A 125 7.32 13.94 -13.34
N LYS A 126 8.49 14.56 -13.49
CA LYS A 126 8.92 15.67 -12.62
C LYS A 126 8.06 16.92 -12.89
N GLY A 127 7.49 17.52 -11.84
CA GLY A 127 6.86 18.84 -11.90
C GLY A 127 5.42 18.87 -12.42
N THR A 128 4.64 17.78 -12.32
CA THR A 128 3.24 17.73 -12.79
C THR A 128 2.26 17.62 -11.61
N ALA A 129 1.69 18.74 -11.17
CA ALA A 129 1.03 18.87 -9.85
C ALA A 129 -0.04 17.81 -9.45
N PRO A 130 -1.01 17.40 -10.30
CA PRO A 130 -2.22 16.68 -9.85
C PRO A 130 -2.04 15.36 -9.10
N ASP A 131 -0.88 14.71 -9.21
CA ASP A 131 -0.76 13.28 -8.90
C ASP A 131 -0.25 12.99 -7.50
N LYS A 132 0.57 13.88 -6.93
CA LYS A 132 0.93 13.77 -5.51
C LYS A 132 -0.27 14.16 -4.63
N GLY A 133 -1.15 15.04 -5.11
CA GLY A 133 -2.47 15.30 -4.51
C GLY A 133 -3.40 14.08 -4.41
N VAL A 134 -3.02 12.93 -4.98
CA VAL A 134 -3.60 11.62 -4.65
C VAL A 134 -2.96 11.06 -3.38
N VAL A 135 -1.65 10.82 -3.42
CA VAL A 135 -0.89 10.13 -2.36
C VAL A 135 -0.75 10.97 -1.09
N GLU A 136 -0.53 12.28 -1.19
CA GLU A 136 -0.56 13.23 -0.06
C GLU A 136 -1.94 13.27 0.59
N ALA A 137 -3.01 13.35 -0.19
CA ALA A 137 -4.37 13.35 0.36
C ALA A 137 -4.68 12.01 1.05
N THR A 138 -4.26 10.87 0.48
CA THR A 138 -4.41 9.56 1.13
C THR A 138 -3.55 9.44 2.39
N ASN A 139 -2.30 9.89 2.38
CA ASN A 139 -1.42 9.88 3.55
C ASN A 139 -1.94 10.81 4.66
N ALA A 140 -2.42 12.00 4.31
CA ALA A 140 -3.06 12.93 5.24
C ALA A 140 -4.36 12.35 5.82
N ALA A 141 -5.20 11.73 4.99
CA ALA A 141 -6.41 11.03 5.45
C ALA A 141 -6.09 9.85 6.37
N VAL A 142 -5.10 9.01 6.04
CA VAL A 142 -4.63 7.93 6.93
C VAL A 142 -4.11 8.49 8.25
N THR A 143 -3.44 9.65 8.23
CA THR A 143 -2.93 10.31 9.44
C THR A 143 -4.09 10.85 10.31
N MET A 144 -4.98 11.64 9.70
CA MET A 144 -6.01 12.44 10.36
C MET A 144 -7.34 11.70 10.60
N LEU A 145 -7.56 10.53 9.99
CA LEU A 145 -8.83 9.77 10.13
C LEU A 145 -8.61 8.34 10.67
N PHE A 146 -7.37 7.86 10.73
CA PHE A 146 -7.05 6.52 11.26
C PHE A 146 -5.93 6.55 12.30
N ALA A 147 -4.73 7.04 11.94
CA ALA A 147 -3.56 6.98 12.81
C ALA A 147 -3.75 7.77 14.11
N GLN A 148 -4.48 8.89 14.09
CA GLN A 148 -4.82 9.64 15.29
C GLN A 148 -5.60 8.84 16.37
N HIS A 149 -6.22 7.72 15.99
CA HIS A 149 -6.95 6.83 16.90
C HIS A 149 -6.12 5.60 17.34
N VAL A 150 -4.88 5.47 16.86
CA VAL A 150 -3.98 4.38 17.22
C VAL A 150 -3.20 4.74 18.49
N ALA A 151 -3.17 3.81 19.45
CA ALA A 151 -2.41 3.98 20.69
C ALA A 151 -0.92 4.22 20.40
N GLY A 152 -0.35 5.29 20.96
CA GLY A 152 1.04 5.70 20.72
C GLY A 152 1.23 6.68 19.54
N TYR A 153 0.17 7.22 18.94
CA TYR A 153 0.28 8.30 17.96
C TYR A 153 0.84 9.60 18.58
N THR A 154 1.94 10.11 18.03
CA THR A 154 2.67 11.30 18.53
C THR A 154 2.36 12.60 17.79
N GLY A 155 1.41 12.60 16.84
CA GLY A 155 1.21 13.70 15.91
C GLY A 155 2.15 13.65 14.69
N GLY A 156 2.00 14.63 13.79
CA GLY A 156 2.85 14.81 12.62
C GLY A 156 3.73 16.04 12.75
N ASN A 157 4.97 15.87 13.23
CA ASN A 157 5.93 16.96 13.38
C ASN A 157 6.75 17.13 12.07
N PRO A 158 6.67 18.27 11.35
CA PRO A 158 7.07 18.35 9.94
C PRO A 158 8.58 18.43 9.67
N THR A 159 9.44 18.44 10.68
CA THR A 159 10.90 18.68 10.57
C THR A 159 11.70 17.49 10.00
N THR A 160 11.12 16.67 9.12
CA THR A 160 11.83 15.68 8.31
C THR A 160 11.20 15.64 6.91
N VAL A 161 12.02 15.98 5.91
CA VAL A 161 11.60 16.35 4.54
C VAL A 161 10.76 15.26 3.84
N LEU A 162 9.55 15.61 3.39
CA LEU A 162 8.64 14.75 2.61
C LEU A 162 8.63 15.07 1.10
N GLU A 163 9.77 14.88 0.44
CA GLU A 163 9.91 15.09 -1.01
C GLU A 163 9.99 13.80 -1.83
N CYS A 164 8.87 13.43 -2.45
CA CYS A 164 8.83 12.63 -3.68
C CYS A 164 7.47 12.70 -4.41
N TRP A 165 7.46 12.48 -5.73
CA TRP A 165 6.47 12.93 -6.75
C TRP A 165 6.42 11.86 -7.88
N GLN A 166 5.48 11.63 -8.83
CA GLN A 166 4.19 12.15 -9.38
C GLN A 166 3.77 11.31 -10.66
N ARG A 167 2.50 10.84 -10.79
CA ARG A 167 1.71 10.53 -12.05
C ARG A 167 1.02 9.14 -12.22
N VAL A 168 0.17 9.04 -13.25
CA VAL A 168 -1.12 8.32 -13.34
C VAL A 168 -1.54 8.23 -14.82
N ASP A 169 -2.26 7.18 -15.20
CA ASP A 169 -3.35 7.19 -16.18
C ASP A 169 -4.29 5.98 -15.86
N VAL A 170 -5.34 5.72 -16.64
CA VAL A 170 -6.35 4.68 -16.32
C VAL A 170 -5.73 3.28 -16.10
N ASN A 171 -6.30 2.47 -15.19
CA ASN A 171 -5.84 1.14 -14.73
C ASN A 171 -4.53 1.12 -13.89
N ARG A 172 -4.22 2.18 -13.14
CA ARG A 172 -2.94 2.31 -12.42
C ARG A 172 -3.04 2.61 -10.93
N CYS A 173 -2.28 1.85 -10.14
CA CYS A 173 -2.00 2.20 -8.74
C CYS A 173 -0.65 2.94 -8.60
N VAL A 174 -0.59 3.84 -7.62
CA VAL A 174 0.62 4.61 -7.26
C VAL A 174 1.13 4.14 -5.92
N VAL A 175 2.44 3.88 -5.81
CA VAL A 175 3.08 3.44 -4.55
C VAL A 175 3.80 4.60 -3.86
N GLY A 176 3.61 4.74 -2.55
CA GLY A 176 4.29 5.76 -1.72
C GLY A 176 4.51 5.34 -0.27
N ARG A 177 5.50 5.97 0.38
CA ARG A 177 5.89 5.76 1.79
C ARG A 177 5.37 6.89 2.69
N GLY A 178 4.83 6.54 3.85
CA GLY A 178 4.48 7.45 4.93
C GLY A 178 5.30 7.16 6.18
N VAL A 179 5.85 8.20 6.81
CA VAL A 179 6.64 8.14 8.04
C VAL A 179 6.00 9.05 9.08
N ALA A 180 5.72 8.53 10.28
CA ALA A 180 5.36 9.35 11.44
C ALA A 180 6.62 9.64 12.28
N ALA A 181 6.76 10.88 12.77
CA ALA A 181 7.86 11.32 13.63
C ALA A 181 7.26 11.94 14.91
N GLY A 182 7.58 11.41 16.08
CA GLY A 182 8.75 11.86 16.87
C GLY A 182 8.26 12.42 18.22
N PRO A 183 9.11 12.61 19.25
CA PRO A 183 10.56 12.42 19.28
C PRO A 183 11.01 10.96 19.17
#